data_AF-A0A1Y3LEQ6-F1
#
_entry.id   AF-A0A1Y3LEQ6-F1
#
_cell.length_a   1.000
_cell.length_b   1.000
_cell.length_c   1.000
_cell.angle_alpha   90.00
_cell.angle_beta   90.00
_cell.angle_gamma   90.00
#
_symmetry.space_group_name_H-M   'P 1'
#
loop_
_entity.id
_entity.type
_entity.pdbx_description
1 polymer ?
#
loop_
_entity_poly.entity_id
_entity_poly.type
_entity_poly.pdbx_seq_one_letter_code
_entity_poly.pdbx_strand_id
1 'polypeptide(L)'
;MNSASEHNYAMLSAVAEGLGDELLKEVAFVGGSTTWLLCTDDIVLDDIRSTDDVDLVIELGGIADWERLTERLAIQGFKITAERSDVTCRFVFNDVTVDVMPSVEAVLGYENRWFVDGLANADIVTLPSGIAIKIFKPAYFVATKLEAFKGRGNGDAFHKDVEDIVLVVDGRERLLEEVAQADHVLRTYIASGIAALLGIASFEYVIESLHSVRANPGRGKLIHDRLKQLSNVA
;
A
#
# COMPACT_ATOMS: atom_id res chain seq x y z
N MET A 1 -7.87 -14.36 11.06
CA MET A 1 -7.36 -13.94 9.74
C MET A 1 -7.96 -14.89 8.72
N ASN A 2 -8.40 -14.40 7.56
CA ASN A 2 -8.78 -15.27 6.45
C ASN A 2 -7.51 -15.77 5.72
N SER A 3 -7.67 -16.73 4.81
CA SER A 3 -6.57 -17.34 4.05
C SER A 3 -5.67 -16.31 3.33
N ALA A 4 -6.27 -15.25 2.78
CA ALA A 4 -5.52 -14.19 2.10
C ALA A 4 -4.67 -13.35 3.07
N SER A 5 -5.22 -12.96 4.22
CA SER A 5 -4.48 -12.23 5.25
C SER A 5 -3.37 -13.10 5.85
N GLU A 6 -3.60 -14.41 6.02
CA GLU A 6 -2.56 -15.36 6.45
C GLU A 6 -1.42 -15.47 5.44
N HIS A 7 -1.74 -15.51 4.15
CA HIS A 7 -0.75 -15.50 3.08
C HIS A 7 0.08 -14.20 3.07
N ASN A 8 -0.59 -13.04 3.14
CA ASN A 8 0.08 -11.75 3.20
C ASN A 8 0.95 -11.62 4.45
N TYR A 9 0.46 -12.09 5.61
CA TYR A 9 1.24 -12.16 6.84
C TYR A 9 2.51 -13.02 6.70
N ALA A 10 2.41 -14.20 6.08
CA ALA A 10 3.56 -15.09 5.88
C ALA A 10 4.64 -14.42 5.01
N MET A 11 4.25 -13.76 3.92
CA MET A 11 5.19 -13.02 3.08
C MET A 11 5.83 -11.83 3.80
N LEU A 12 5.03 -11.00 4.47
CA LEU A 12 5.55 -9.86 5.25
C LEU A 12 6.54 -10.32 6.31
N SER A 13 6.24 -11.42 7.01
CA SER A 13 7.12 -11.99 8.03
C SER A 13 8.43 -12.50 7.43
N ALA A 14 8.36 -13.25 6.34
CA ALA A 14 9.54 -13.78 5.67
C ALA A 14 10.47 -12.65 5.20
N VAL A 15 9.92 -11.59 4.58
CA VAL A 15 10.71 -10.44 4.13
C VAL A 15 11.27 -9.65 5.31
N ALA A 16 10.48 -9.41 6.36
CA ALA A 16 10.95 -8.71 7.55
C ALA A 16 12.09 -9.43 8.27
N GLU A 17 12.00 -10.77 8.39
CA GLU A 17 13.08 -11.61 8.89
C GLU A 17 14.33 -11.53 8.01
N GLY A 18 14.14 -11.61 6.68
CA GLY A 18 15.22 -11.55 5.70
C GLY A 18 15.98 -10.23 5.71
N LEU A 19 15.30 -9.10 5.87
CA LEU A 19 15.95 -7.79 5.92
C LEU A 19 16.91 -7.66 7.12
N GLY A 20 16.53 -8.24 8.26
CA GLY A 20 17.22 -8.07 9.53
C GLY A 20 17.09 -6.66 10.12
N ASP A 21 17.48 -6.51 11.38
CA ASP A 21 17.15 -5.33 12.21
C ASP A 21 17.59 -3.99 11.63
N GLU A 22 18.73 -3.93 10.95
CA GLU A 22 19.27 -2.67 10.45
C GLU A 22 18.50 -2.18 9.22
N LEU A 23 18.30 -3.02 8.20
CA LEU A 23 17.51 -2.66 7.02
C LEU A 23 16.04 -2.42 7.37
N LEU A 24 15.49 -3.18 8.32
CA LEU A 24 14.11 -3.04 8.75
C LEU A 24 13.80 -1.64 9.32
N LYS A 25 14.79 -0.98 9.92
CA LYS A 25 14.65 0.41 10.42
C LYS A 25 14.61 1.44 9.30
N GLU A 26 15.14 1.13 8.12
CA GLU A 26 15.27 2.07 7.01
C GLU A 26 14.09 2.01 6.04
N VAL A 27 13.29 0.94 6.10
CA VAL A 27 12.19 0.72 5.14
C VAL A 27 10.81 0.83 5.79
N ALA A 28 9.81 1.12 4.97
CA ALA A 28 8.41 0.87 5.30
C ALA A 28 7.79 -0.11 4.30
N PHE A 29 6.98 -1.02 4.81
CA PHE A 29 6.17 -1.93 4.02
C PHE A 29 4.93 -1.18 3.55
N VAL A 30 4.63 -1.27 2.26
CA VAL A 30 3.49 -0.61 1.64
C VAL A 30 2.78 -1.58 0.69
N GLY A 31 1.88 -1.06 -0.15
CA GLY A 31 1.26 -1.86 -1.19
C GLY A 31 0.19 -2.82 -0.68
N GLY A 32 -0.28 -3.70 -1.56
CA GLY A 32 -1.45 -4.55 -1.29
C GLY A 32 -1.26 -5.53 -0.13
N SER A 33 -0.02 -5.96 0.12
CA SER A 33 0.33 -6.87 1.22
C SER A 33 0.06 -6.27 2.60
N THR A 34 -0.02 -4.94 2.70
CA THR A 34 -0.28 -4.22 3.97
C THR A 34 -1.72 -3.78 4.17
N THR A 35 -2.60 -3.89 3.15
CA THR A 35 -4.00 -3.43 3.21
C THR A 35 -4.74 -3.97 4.44
N TRP A 36 -4.56 -5.27 4.73
CA TRP A 36 -5.23 -5.94 5.86
C TRP A 36 -4.79 -5.40 7.24
N LEU A 37 -3.58 -4.87 7.37
CA LEU A 37 -3.10 -4.25 8.62
C LEU A 37 -3.77 -2.89 8.89
N LEU A 38 -4.34 -2.27 7.86
CA LEU A 38 -5.01 -0.98 7.96
C LEU A 38 -6.51 -1.11 8.26
N CYS A 39 -7.10 -2.27 7.96
CA CYS A 39 -8.49 -2.58 8.24
C CYS A 39 -8.71 -2.95 9.72
N THR A 40 -9.71 -2.34 10.33
CA THR A 40 -10.11 -2.57 11.74
C THR A 40 -11.47 -3.25 11.88
N ASP A 41 -12.22 -3.38 10.78
CA ASP A 41 -13.49 -4.12 10.70
C ASP A 41 -13.24 -5.52 10.11
N ASP A 42 -13.47 -6.54 10.92
CA ASP A 42 -13.25 -7.94 10.55
C ASP A 42 -14.08 -8.38 9.35
N ILE A 43 -15.23 -7.76 9.09
CA ILE A 43 -16.09 -8.11 7.94
C ILE A 43 -15.36 -7.86 6.61
N VAL A 44 -14.47 -6.86 6.57
CA VAL A 44 -13.72 -6.49 5.35
C VAL A 44 -12.53 -7.40 5.12
N LEU A 45 -12.08 -8.12 6.18
CA LEU A 45 -10.95 -9.03 6.03
C LEU A 45 -11.24 -10.12 5.01
N ASP A 46 -12.51 -10.56 4.87
CA ASP A 46 -12.92 -11.55 3.87
C ASP A 46 -12.77 -11.06 2.42
N ASP A 47 -12.73 -9.74 2.19
CA ASP A 47 -12.49 -9.13 0.88
C ASP A 47 -11.00 -8.82 0.61
N ILE A 48 -10.12 -9.01 1.60
CA ILE A 48 -8.67 -8.90 1.38
C ILE A 48 -8.23 -9.95 0.37
N ARG A 49 -7.53 -9.50 -0.66
CA ARG A 49 -6.87 -10.38 -1.64
C ARG A 49 -5.47 -10.77 -1.19
N SER A 50 -5.06 -11.97 -1.59
CA SER A 50 -3.65 -12.32 -1.60
C SER A 50 -2.92 -11.44 -2.63
N THR A 51 -1.65 -11.15 -2.38
CA THR A 51 -0.75 -10.55 -3.36
C THR A 51 0.46 -11.47 -3.53
N ASP A 52 1.24 -11.29 -4.59
CA ASP A 52 2.41 -12.15 -4.87
C ASP A 52 3.74 -11.42 -4.57
N ASP A 53 3.64 -10.19 -4.08
CA ASP A 53 4.73 -9.23 -3.91
C ASP A 53 4.70 -8.48 -2.57
N VAL A 54 5.88 -8.15 -2.06
CA VAL A 54 6.06 -7.23 -0.93
C VAL A 54 6.71 -5.96 -1.42
N ASP A 55 5.99 -4.84 -1.30
CA ASP A 55 6.46 -3.52 -1.65
C ASP A 55 7.15 -2.86 -0.45
N LEU A 56 8.38 -2.38 -0.63
CA LEU A 56 9.16 -1.66 0.38
C LEU A 56 9.47 -0.25 -0.14
N VAL A 57 9.30 0.76 0.71
CA VAL A 57 9.77 2.13 0.43
C VAL A 57 10.99 2.42 1.27
N ILE A 58 12.01 3.03 0.65
CA ILE A 58 13.24 3.48 1.30
C ILE A 58 13.64 4.86 0.79
N GLU A 59 14.12 5.72 1.69
CA GLU A 59 14.68 7.02 1.31
C GLU A 59 16.18 6.89 1.01
N LEU A 60 16.60 7.32 -0.18
CA LEU A 60 18.00 7.28 -0.62
C LEU A 60 18.42 8.64 -1.18
N GLY A 61 19.70 8.98 -1.03
CA GLY A 61 20.27 10.24 -1.52
C GLY A 61 20.63 10.23 -3.01
N GLY A 62 20.63 9.06 -3.67
CA GLY A 62 20.87 8.93 -5.11
C GLY A 62 21.30 7.54 -5.55
N ILE A 63 21.82 7.44 -6.78
CA ILE A 63 22.22 6.17 -7.41
C ILE A 63 23.32 5.44 -6.64
N ALA A 64 24.29 6.17 -6.06
CA ALA A 64 25.36 5.54 -5.28
C ALA A 64 24.83 4.84 -4.00
N ASP A 65 23.78 5.39 -3.38
CA ASP A 65 23.13 4.77 -2.23
C ASP A 65 22.28 3.57 -2.65
N TRP A 66 21.69 3.62 -3.85
CA TRP A 66 21.00 2.48 -4.46
C TRP A 66 21.96 1.30 -4.67
N GLU A 67 23.12 1.52 -5.27
CA GLU A 67 24.13 0.46 -5.46
C GLU A 67 24.52 -0.18 -4.11
N ARG A 68 24.80 0.64 -3.09
CA ARG A 68 25.11 0.14 -1.74
C ARG A 68 23.96 -0.63 -1.11
N LEU A 69 22.72 -0.19 -1.29
CA LEU A 69 21.54 -0.91 -0.83
C LEU A 69 21.45 -2.28 -1.52
N THR A 70 21.68 -2.36 -2.82
CA THR A 70 21.62 -3.63 -3.55
C THR A 70 22.67 -4.63 -3.04
N GLU A 71 23.88 -4.17 -2.70
CA GLU A 71 24.91 -5.01 -2.07
C GLU A 71 24.48 -5.52 -0.69
N ARG A 72 23.90 -4.63 0.15
CA ARG A 72 23.37 -5.00 1.47
C ARG A 72 22.25 -6.03 1.37
N LEU A 73 21.32 -5.84 0.45
CA LEU A 73 20.23 -6.77 0.16
C LEU A 73 20.77 -8.12 -0.35
N ALA A 74 21.80 -8.11 -1.21
CA ALA A 74 22.44 -9.32 -1.70
C ALA A 74 23.11 -10.14 -0.57
N ILE A 75 23.72 -9.47 0.41
CA ILE A 75 24.28 -10.12 1.61
C ILE A 75 23.18 -10.83 2.41
N GLN A 76 22.00 -10.23 2.49
CA GLN A 76 20.82 -10.84 3.14
C GLN A 76 20.12 -11.90 2.25
N GLY A 77 20.62 -12.15 1.04
CA GLY A 77 20.10 -13.19 0.16
C GLY A 77 18.99 -12.74 -0.80
N PHE A 78 18.67 -11.44 -0.86
CA PHE A 78 17.78 -10.87 -1.87
C PHE A 78 18.52 -10.81 -3.21
N LYS A 79 17.89 -11.29 -4.28
CA LYS A 79 18.55 -11.45 -5.59
C LYS A 79 17.76 -10.79 -6.69
N ILE A 80 18.47 -10.15 -7.62
CA ILE A 80 17.90 -9.78 -8.93
C ILE A 80 18.02 -11.01 -9.83
N THR A 81 16.90 -11.47 -10.41
CA THR A 81 16.90 -12.60 -11.34
C THR A 81 16.89 -12.11 -12.78
N ALA A 82 17.49 -12.88 -13.70
CA ALA A 82 17.55 -12.51 -15.12
C ALA A 82 16.15 -12.32 -15.72
N GLU A 83 15.18 -13.13 -15.29
CA GLU A 83 13.77 -13.08 -15.69
C GLU A 83 13.02 -11.82 -15.22
N ARG A 84 13.56 -11.12 -14.20
CA ARG A 84 12.97 -9.92 -13.59
C ARG A 84 13.87 -8.69 -13.74
N SER A 85 14.90 -8.78 -14.58
CA SER A 85 15.90 -7.73 -14.76
C SER A 85 15.38 -6.50 -15.52
N ASP A 86 14.17 -6.58 -16.08
CA ASP A 86 13.47 -5.49 -16.73
C ASP A 86 12.93 -4.44 -15.73
N VAL A 87 12.76 -4.82 -14.46
CA VAL A 87 12.32 -3.93 -13.38
C VAL A 87 13.46 -3.74 -12.38
N THR A 88 14.11 -2.57 -12.41
CA THR A 88 15.30 -2.28 -11.61
C THR A 88 15.10 -2.47 -10.10
N CYS A 89 13.90 -2.21 -9.58
CA CYS A 89 13.59 -2.29 -8.15
C CYS A 89 13.16 -3.68 -7.66
N ARG A 90 13.12 -4.70 -8.53
CA ARG A 90 12.55 -6.01 -8.20
C ARG A 90 13.61 -7.02 -7.76
N PHE A 91 13.40 -7.60 -6.59
CA PHE A 91 14.21 -8.66 -6.00
C PHE A 91 13.37 -9.92 -5.77
N VAL A 92 14.05 -11.03 -5.55
CA VAL A 92 13.47 -12.29 -5.09
C VAL A 92 14.14 -12.71 -3.79
N PHE A 93 13.34 -13.07 -2.80
CA PHE A 93 13.79 -13.59 -1.51
C PHE A 93 12.90 -14.77 -1.09
N ASN A 94 13.46 -15.98 -0.97
CA ASN A 94 12.73 -17.21 -0.62
C ASN A 94 11.40 -17.37 -1.40
N ASP A 95 11.47 -17.24 -2.73
CA ASP A 95 10.34 -17.29 -3.68
C ASP A 95 9.32 -16.14 -3.58
N VAL A 96 9.52 -15.17 -2.67
CA VAL A 96 8.73 -13.94 -2.58
C VAL A 96 9.32 -12.89 -3.51
N THR A 97 8.46 -12.26 -4.31
CA THR A 97 8.84 -11.06 -5.08
C THR A 97 8.88 -9.87 -4.13
N VAL A 98 9.97 -9.11 -4.12
CA VAL A 98 10.15 -7.94 -3.24
C VAL A 98 10.50 -6.73 -4.09
N ASP A 99 9.62 -5.75 -4.15
CA ASP A 99 9.82 -4.52 -4.90
C ASP A 99 10.33 -3.44 -3.93
N VAL A 100 11.62 -3.11 -4.02
CA VAL A 100 12.29 -2.10 -3.18
C VAL A 100 12.31 -0.77 -3.91
N MET A 101 11.36 0.09 -3.59
CA MET A 101 11.12 1.37 -4.24
C MET A 101 11.85 2.51 -3.53
N PRO A 102 12.94 3.06 -4.11
CA PRO A 102 13.62 4.20 -3.55
C PRO A 102 12.86 5.51 -3.82
N SER A 103 13.05 6.52 -2.96
CA SER A 103 12.59 7.90 -3.19
C SER A 103 13.33 8.65 -4.31
N VAL A 104 13.94 7.94 -5.27
CA VAL A 104 14.82 8.49 -6.30
C VAL A 104 14.25 8.17 -7.69
N GLU A 105 13.71 9.19 -8.37
CA GLU A 105 13.11 9.06 -9.71
C GLU A 105 14.04 8.39 -10.72
N ALA A 106 15.34 8.72 -10.69
CA ALA A 106 16.34 8.16 -11.60
C ALA A 106 16.50 6.63 -11.51
N VAL A 107 16.05 6.01 -10.42
CA VAL A 107 16.09 4.54 -10.24
C VAL A 107 14.77 3.90 -10.64
N LEU A 108 13.63 4.51 -10.30
CA LEU A 108 12.29 3.95 -10.58
C LEU A 108 11.76 4.29 -11.97
N GLY A 109 12.23 5.38 -12.58
CA GLY A 109 11.65 5.98 -13.79
C GLY A 109 10.34 6.74 -13.53
N TYR A 110 9.90 6.83 -12.27
CA TYR A 110 8.77 7.62 -11.80
C TYR A 110 8.96 7.97 -10.32
N GLU A 111 8.28 9.02 -9.84
CA GLU A 111 8.31 9.42 -8.44
C GLU A 111 6.91 9.33 -7.84
N ASN A 112 6.77 8.65 -6.70
CA ASN A 112 5.59 8.81 -5.86
C ASN A 112 5.90 9.85 -4.79
N ARG A 113 5.32 11.04 -4.95
CA ARG A 113 5.55 12.20 -4.08
C ARG A 113 5.29 11.97 -2.59
N TRP A 114 4.60 10.88 -2.23
CA TRP A 114 4.24 10.55 -0.85
C TRP A 114 5.20 9.57 -0.18
N PHE A 115 6.22 9.06 -0.89
CA PHE A 115 7.14 8.08 -0.32
C PHE A 115 8.01 8.65 0.80
N VAL A 116 8.61 9.83 0.61
CA VAL A 116 9.46 10.46 1.64
C VAL A 116 8.65 10.80 2.88
N ASP A 117 7.56 11.56 2.72
CA ASP A 117 6.72 11.97 3.84
C ASP A 117 6.03 10.77 4.52
N GLY A 118 5.60 9.79 3.74
CA GLY A 118 4.96 8.57 4.24
C GLY A 118 5.91 7.70 5.04
N LEU A 119 7.18 7.56 4.62
CA LEU A 119 8.20 6.85 5.36
C LEU A 119 8.56 7.57 6.66
N ALA A 120 8.74 8.90 6.61
CA ALA A 120 9.04 9.71 7.78
C ALA A 120 7.93 9.67 8.85
N ASN A 121 6.68 9.45 8.42
CA ASN A 121 5.50 9.40 9.29
C ASN A 121 4.96 7.98 9.51
N ALA A 122 5.68 6.94 9.09
CA ALA A 122 5.21 5.57 9.15
C ALA A 122 4.90 5.12 10.60
N ASP A 123 3.83 4.36 10.76
CA ASP A 123 3.49 3.73 12.03
C ASP A 123 4.24 2.41 12.18
N ILE A 124 4.59 2.07 13.42
CA ILE A 124 5.18 0.77 13.74
C ILE A 124 4.06 -0.19 14.13
N VAL A 125 3.97 -1.32 13.44
CA VAL A 125 3.06 -2.42 13.74
C VAL A 125 3.85 -3.68 14.04
N THR A 126 3.48 -4.35 15.13
CA THR A 126 4.05 -5.65 15.48
C THR A 126 3.26 -6.75 14.78
N LEU A 127 3.93 -7.48 13.89
CA LEU A 127 3.36 -8.67 13.26
C LEU A 127 3.11 -9.77 14.30
N PRO A 128 2.19 -10.73 14.04
CA PRO A 128 1.99 -11.89 14.92
C PRO A 128 3.27 -12.68 15.28
N SER A 129 4.32 -12.63 14.45
CA SER A 129 5.64 -13.20 14.72
C SER A 129 6.42 -12.49 15.83
N GLY A 130 5.98 -11.30 16.24
CA GLY A 130 6.67 -10.41 17.18
C GLY A 130 7.59 -9.39 16.52
N ILE A 131 7.78 -9.46 15.20
CA ILE A 131 8.64 -8.53 14.46
C ILE A 131 7.90 -7.21 14.24
N ALA A 132 8.55 -6.11 14.59
CA ALA A 132 8.03 -4.76 14.39
C ALA A 132 8.41 -4.26 12.98
N ILE A 133 7.41 -3.94 12.16
CA ILE A 133 7.59 -3.35 10.84
C ILE A 133 7.02 -1.95 10.79
N LYS A 134 7.57 -1.10 9.93
CA LYS A 134 6.96 0.20 9.60
C LYS A 134 5.95 0.01 8.48
N ILE A 135 4.77 0.60 8.60
CA ILE A 135 3.78 0.70 7.52
C ILE A 135 3.33 2.14 7.36
N PHE A 136 2.87 2.50 6.16
CA PHE A 136 2.33 3.84 5.94
C PHE A 136 1.06 4.05 6.75
N LYS A 137 0.95 5.24 7.37
CA LYS A 137 -0.31 5.68 7.96
C LYS A 137 -1.42 5.63 6.91
N PRO A 138 -2.68 5.38 7.32
CA PRO A 138 -3.81 5.23 6.40
C PRO A 138 -3.94 6.36 5.36
N ALA A 139 -3.72 7.62 5.76
CA ALA A 139 -3.75 8.75 4.83
C ALA A 139 -2.66 8.66 3.74
N TYR A 140 -1.41 8.35 4.11
CA TYR A 140 -0.31 8.17 3.14
C TYR A 140 -0.50 6.91 2.29
N PHE A 141 -1.08 5.84 2.85
CA PHE A 141 -1.45 4.67 2.06
C PHE A 141 -2.45 5.02 0.96
N VAL A 142 -3.55 5.70 1.30
CA VAL A 142 -4.55 6.14 0.30
C VAL A 142 -3.91 7.06 -0.74
N ALA A 143 -3.06 8.00 -0.32
CA ALA A 143 -2.40 8.91 -1.24
C ALA A 143 -1.42 8.22 -2.20
N THR A 144 -0.63 7.26 -1.72
CA THR A 144 0.26 6.48 -2.60
C THR A 144 -0.51 5.64 -3.60
N LYS A 145 -1.65 5.06 -3.19
CA LYS A 145 -2.54 4.31 -4.09
C LYS A 145 -3.20 5.19 -5.14
N LEU A 146 -3.62 6.40 -4.78
CA LEU A 146 -4.14 7.40 -5.72
C LEU A 146 -3.08 7.84 -6.73
N GLU A 147 -1.84 8.10 -6.28
CA GLU A 147 -0.73 8.44 -7.18
C GLU A 147 -0.38 7.27 -8.12
N ALA A 148 -0.33 6.04 -7.60
CA ALA A 148 -0.13 4.85 -8.41
C ALA A 148 -1.24 4.70 -9.46
N PHE A 149 -2.51 4.79 -9.05
CA PHE A 149 -3.65 4.70 -9.97
C PHE A 149 -3.60 5.79 -11.06
N LYS A 150 -3.24 7.01 -10.72
CA LYS A 150 -3.06 8.10 -11.70
C LYS A 150 -1.97 7.80 -12.72
N GLY A 151 -0.89 7.13 -12.31
CA GLY A 151 0.24 6.79 -13.19
C GLY A 151 0.00 5.54 -14.06
N ARG A 152 -0.58 4.47 -13.50
CA ARG A 152 -0.69 3.15 -14.16
C ARG A 152 -2.10 2.60 -14.32
N GLY A 153 -3.10 3.24 -13.72
CA GLY A 153 -4.47 2.74 -13.68
C GLY A 153 -5.28 2.95 -14.96
N ASN A 154 -4.86 3.88 -15.83
CA ASN A 154 -5.50 4.13 -17.13
C ASN A 154 -7.04 4.36 -17.08
N GLY A 155 -7.54 4.85 -15.94
CA GLY A 155 -8.98 5.07 -15.72
C GLY A 155 -9.80 3.79 -15.47
N ASP A 156 -9.14 2.63 -15.28
CA ASP A 156 -9.81 1.37 -14.95
C ASP A 156 -10.22 1.33 -13.48
N ALA A 157 -11.53 1.42 -13.20
CA ALA A 157 -12.03 1.36 -11.84
C ALA A 157 -11.69 0.04 -11.12
N PHE A 158 -11.50 -1.07 -11.84
CA PHE A 158 -11.15 -2.38 -11.27
C PHE A 158 -9.63 -2.55 -11.06
N HIS A 159 -8.85 -1.48 -11.21
CA HIS A 159 -7.42 -1.54 -10.94
C HIS A 159 -7.16 -1.84 -9.46
N LYS A 160 -6.15 -2.70 -9.17
CA LYS A 160 -5.82 -3.15 -7.80
C LYS A 160 -5.62 -2.02 -6.78
N ASP A 161 -5.11 -0.88 -7.23
CA ASP A 161 -4.92 0.29 -6.36
C ASP A 161 -6.25 0.95 -5.94
N VAL A 162 -7.28 0.89 -6.80
CA VAL A 162 -8.63 1.36 -6.46
C VAL A 162 -9.29 0.41 -5.49
N GLU A 163 -9.18 -0.91 -5.73
CA GLU A 163 -9.68 -1.92 -4.80
C GLU A 163 -9.07 -1.76 -3.40
N ASP A 164 -7.75 -1.60 -3.31
CA ASP A 164 -7.05 -1.36 -2.05
C ASP A 164 -7.56 -0.10 -1.32
N ILE A 165 -7.87 0.99 -2.05
CA ILE A 165 -8.48 2.19 -1.47
C ILE A 165 -9.87 1.89 -0.92
N VAL A 166 -10.73 1.22 -1.70
CA VAL A 166 -12.10 0.91 -1.28
C VAL A 166 -12.10 0.02 -0.04
N LEU A 167 -11.20 -0.98 0.02
CA LEU A 167 -11.05 -1.85 1.18
C LEU A 167 -10.66 -1.08 2.43
N VAL A 168 -9.73 -0.13 2.37
CA VAL A 168 -9.37 0.69 3.55
C VAL A 168 -10.50 1.64 3.93
N VAL A 169 -11.21 2.22 2.96
CA VAL A 169 -12.38 3.08 3.23
C VAL A 169 -13.51 2.30 3.91
N ASP A 170 -13.71 1.05 3.53
CA ASP A 170 -14.70 0.18 4.15
C ASP A 170 -14.23 -0.35 5.51
N GLY A 171 -12.99 -0.81 5.59
CA GLY A 171 -12.44 -1.52 6.73
C GLY A 171 -11.99 -0.61 7.87
N ARG A 172 -11.81 0.69 7.65
CA ARG A 172 -11.27 1.61 8.64
C ARG A 172 -12.22 2.77 8.93
N GLU A 173 -13.03 2.62 9.97
CA GLU A 173 -14.02 3.63 10.38
C GLU A 173 -13.42 5.02 10.65
N ARG A 174 -12.22 5.06 11.24
CA ARG A 174 -11.52 6.31 11.59
C ARG A 174 -10.79 6.99 10.43
N LEU A 175 -10.83 6.43 9.22
CA LEU A 175 -10.06 6.96 8.08
C LEU A 175 -10.37 8.45 7.81
N LEU A 176 -11.64 8.85 7.94
CA LEU A 176 -12.03 10.25 7.75
C LEU A 176 -11.34 11.19 8.75
N GLU A 177 -11.30 10.81 10.04
CA GLU A 177 -10.66 11.59 11.09
C GLU A 177 -9.14 11.69 10.87
N GLU A 178 -8.52 10.58 10.48
CA GLU A 178 -7.09 10.50 10.22
C GLU A 178 -6.67 11.33 9.00
N VAL A 179 -7.49 11.33 7.95
CA VAL A 179 -7.29 12.20 6.78
C VAL A 179 -7.56 13.68 7.14
N ALA A 180 -8.55 13.96 7.99
CA ALA A 180 -8.84 15.33 8.43
C ALA A 180 -7.70 15.95 9.26
N GLN A 181 -6.98 15.12 10.01
CA GLN A 181 -5.82 15.49 10.83
C GLN A 181 -4.50 15.56 10.05
N ALA A 182 -4.47 15.05 8.81
CA ALA A 182 -3.31 15.17 7.94
C ALA A 182 -3.01 16.63 7.58
N ASP A 183 -1.80 16.89 7.09
CA ASP A 183 -1.46 18.20 6.56
C ASP A 183 -2.40 18.58 5.39
N HIS A 184 -2.56 19.88 5.18
CA HIS A 184 -3.49 20.41 4.17
C HIS A 184 -3.20 19.85 2.77
N VAL A 185 -1.93 19.65 2.41
CA VAL A 185 -1.54 19.22 1.05
C VAL A 185 -1.96 17.77 0.82
N LEU A 186 -1.67 16.88 1.76
CA LEU A 186 -2.10 15.49 1.74
C LEU A 186 -3.63 15.38 1.75
N ARG A 187 -4.30 16.15 2.61
CA ARG A 187 -5.76 16.17 2.71
C ARG A 187 -6.44 16.60 1.40
N THR A 188 -5.99 17.70 0.80
CA THR A 188 -6.51 18.17 -0.49
C THR A 188 -6.25 17.16 -1.62
N TYR A 189 -5.08 16.52 -1.60
CA TYR A 189 -4.74 15.51 -2.61
C TYR A 189 -5.66 14.30 -2.54
N ILE A 190 -5.88 13.76 -1.33
CA ILE A 190 -6.82 12.65 -1.11
C ILE A 190 -8.23 13.05 -1.53
N ALA A 191 -8.72 14.21 -1.09
CA ALA A 191 -10.06 14.68 -1.44
C ALA A 191 -10.28 14.74 -2.96
N SER A 192 -9.30 15.31 -3.68
CA SER A 192 -9.35 15.42 -5.15
C SER A 192 -9.29 14.06 -5.84
N GLY A 193 -8.43 13.15 -5.35
CA GLY A 193 -8.32 11.80 -5.89
C GLY A 193 -9.58 10.97 -5.68
N ILE A 194 -10.17 11.02 -4.49
CA ILE A 194 -11.45 10.35 -4.20
C ILE A 194 -12.59 10.93 -5.04
N ALA A 195 -12.64 12.26 -5.22
CA ALA A 195 -13.62 12.89 -6.11
C ALA A 195 -13.48 12.40 -7.56
N ALA A 196 -12.25 12.21 -8.05
CA ALA A 196 -11.99 11.68 -9.39
C ALA A 196 -12.44 10.22 -9.52
N LEU A 197 -12.19 9.37 -8.52
CA LEU A 197 -12.67 7.98 -8.50
C LEU A 197 -14.20 7.91 -8.55
N LEU A 198 -14.89 8.71 -7.74
CA LEU A 198 -16.36 8.81 -7.75
C LEU A 198 -16.92 9.29 -9.10
N GLY A 199 -16.11 9.93 -9.94
CA GLY A 199 -16.48 10.35 -11.29
C GLY A 199 -16.35 9.25 -12.36
N ILE A 200 -15.74 8.11 -12.05
CA ILE A 200 -15.58 7.01 -13.01
C ILE A 200 -16.91 6.25 -13.12
N ALA A 201 -17.44 6.14 -14.33
CA ALA A 201 -18.76 5.56 -14.57
C ALA A 201 -18.92 4.11 -14.05
N SER A 202 -17.84 3.33 -14.06
CA SER A 202 -17.83 1.94 -13.59
C SER A 202 -17.49 1.76 -12.11
N PHE A 203 -17.22 2.84 -11.37
CA PHE A 203 -16.74 2.76 -9.99
C PHE A 203 -17.75 2.12 -9.03
N GLU A 204 -19.05 2.34 -9.23
CA GLU A 204 -20.08 1.72 -8.39
C GLU A 204 -20.02 0.18 -8.47
N TYR A 205 -19.71 -0.38 -9.65
CA TYR A 205 -19.60 -1.83 -9.82
C TYR A 205 -18.43 -2.42 -9.03
N VAL A 206 -17.40 -1.65 -8.71
CA VAL A 206 -16.30 -2.08 -7.83
C VAL A 206 -16.84 -2.30 -6.42
N ILE A 207 -17.61 -1.35 -5.89
CA ILE A 207 -18.23 -1.44 -4.55
C ILE A 207 -19.19 -2.63 -4.51
N GLU A 208 -20.06 -2.77 -5.51
CA GLU A 208 -21.03 -3.87 -5.59
C GLU A 208 -20.37 -5.26 -5.77
N SER A 209 -19.11 -5.30 -6.23
CA SER A 209 -18.38 -6.56 -6.42
C SER A 209 -17.85 -7.16 -5.11
N LEU A 210 -17.69 -6.35 -4.06
CA LEU A 210 -17.15 -6.78 -2.77
C LEU A 210 -18.09 -7.80 -2.09
N HIS A 211 -17.52 -8.86 -1.51
CA HIS A 211 -18.27 -9.89 -0.80
C HIS A 211 -18.97 -9.32 0.43
N SER A 212 -18.32 -8.41 1.17
CA SER A 212 -18.92 -7.72 2.32
C SER A 212 -20.17 -6.94 1.95
N VAL A 213 -20.20 -6.33 0.75
CA VAL A 213 -21.36 -5.62 0.21
C VAL A 213 -22.43 -6.60 -0.27
N ARG A 214 -22.06 -7.69 -0.94
CA ARG A 214 -23.00 -8.73 -1.36
C ARG A 214 -23.67 -9.43 -0.17
N ALA A 215 -22.92 -9.65 0.91
CA ALA A 215 -23.41 -10.24 2.15
C ALA A 215 -24.25 -9.26 2.98
N ASN A 216 -23.93 -7.95 2.92
CA ASN A 216 -24.67 -6.90 3.59
C ASN A 216 -24.87 -5.68 2.67
N PRO A 217 -25.96 -5.62 1.89
CA PRO A 217 -26.20 -4.55 0.92
C PRO A 217 -26.20 -3.13 1.50
N GLY A 218 -26.47 -2.96 2.80
CA GLY A 218 -26.37 -1.66 3.48
C GLY A 218 -24.94 -1.09 3.51
N ARG A 219 -23.93 -1.96 3.36
CA ARG A 219 -22.51 -1.61 3.39
C ARG A 219 -22.07 -0.83 2.16
N GLY A 220 -22.63 -1.09 0.98
CA GLY A 220 -22.35 -0.31 -0.23
C GLY A 220 -22.67 1.18 -0.03
N LYS A 221 -23.81 1.48 0.60
CA LYS A 221 -24.18 2.85 0.98
C LYS A 221 -23.19 3.46 1.97
N LEU A 222 -22.76 2.72 2.97
CA LEU A 222 -21.76 3.17 3.95
C LEU A 222 -20.44 3.56 3.27
N ILE A 223 -19.93 2.71 2.39
CA ILE A 223 -18.69 2.95 1.63
C ILE A 223 -18.83 4.24 0.82
N HIS A 224 -19.92 4.36 0.06
CA HIS A 224 -20.18 5.54 -0.76
C HIS A 224 -20.32 6.83 0.08
N ASP A 225 -20.99 6.77 1.23
CA ASP A 225 -21.10 7.91 2.15
C ASP A 225 -19.73 8.33 2.71
N ARG A 226 -18.87 7.37 3.07
CA ARG A 226 -17.49 7.63 3.52
C ARG A 226 -16.62 8.23 2.41
N LEU A 227 -16.70 7.71 1.19
CA LEU A 227 -15.99 8.25 0.03
C LEU A 227 -16.42 9.69 -0.25
N LYS A 228 -17.73 9.98 -0.17
CA LYS A 228 -18.23 11.36 -0.29
C LYS A 228 -17.74 12.28 0.82
N GLN A 229 -17.62 11.80 2.05
CA GLN A 229 -17.04 12.60 3.13
C GLN A 229 -15.56 12.88 2.87
N LEU A 230 -14.80 11.87 2.46
CA LEU A 230 -13.39 12.02 2.09
C LEU A 230 -13.19 12.96 0.91
N SER A 231 -14.05 12.94 -0.11
CA SER A 231 -13.96 13.87 -1.24
C SER A 231 -14.22 15.34 -0.85
N ASN A 232 -14.80 15.59 0.33
CA ASN A 232 -15.16 16.91 0.83
C ASN A 232 -14.38 17.30 2.11
N VAL A 233 -13.34 16.54 2.48
CA VAL A 233 -12.57 16.77 3.72
C VAL A 233 -11.56 17.92 3.58
N ALA A 234 -11.40 18.50 2.38
CA ALA A 234 -10.42 19.55 2.07
C ALA A 234 -10.71 20.87 2.80
#